data_AF-A0A7C5X7Z0-F1
#
_entry.id   AF-A0A7C5X7Z0-F1
#
_cell.length_a   1.000
_cell.length_b   1.000
_cell.length_c   1.000
_cell.angle_alpha   90.00
_cell.angle_beta   90.00
_cell.angle_gamma   90.00
#
_symmetry.space_group_name_H-M   'P 1'
#
loop_
_entity.id
_entity.type
_entity.pdbx_description
1 polymer ?
#
loop_
_entity_poly.entity_id
_entity_poly.type
_entity_poly.pdbx_seq_one_letter_code
_entity_poly.pdbx_strand_id
1 'polypeptide(L)'
;GAGSVGRGIVKGLRDAGARRVVVINRSVEKAADLGVEAWPLTTENVERCLRECDVVFTALSVFEPVIASVPQDARVKLIVDLGMPRNVAPGLPVEVVTIEELRGLADEFNKSRIEAVRAAERIVEEEIGMLEVYLRRRWAEELLAPLLEHWIGVAREEGRRAGGGLAEVAALSTAKRTLLPLVNYIKELAARSPEDACRLVGLLGGVYKANYLNGRP
;
A
#
# COMPACT_ATOMS: atom_id res chain seq x y z
N GLY A 1 6.40 -18.32 -11.99
CA GLY A 1 5.63 -17.05 -11.90
C GLY A 1 6.56 -15.87 -12.05
N ALA A 2 6.13 -14.78 -12.70
CA ALA A 2 6.93 -13.57 -12.96
C ALA A 2 6.49 -12.33 -12.14
N GLY A 3 5.91 -12.55 -10.96
CA GLY A 3 5.62 -11.50 -9.97
C GLY A 3 6.87 -11.04 -9.22
N SER A 4 6.74 -10.13 -8.25
CA SER A 4 7.86 -9.55 -7.49
C SER A 4 8.84 -10.59 -6.95
N VAL A 5 8.31 -11.63 -6.28
CA VAL A 5 9.09 -12.77 -5.76
C VAL A 5 9.83 -13.49 -6.88
N GLY A 6 9.13 -13.88 -7.94
CA GLY A 6 9.72 -14.57 -9.09
C GLY A 6 10.84 -13.78 -9.78
N ARG A 7 10.70 -12.45 -9.91
CA ARG A 7 11.76 -11.60 -10.47
C ARG A 7 13.00 -11.58 -9.59
N GLY A 8 12.83 -11.51 -8.27
CA GLY A 8 13.92 -11.60 -7.31
C GLY A 8 14.67 -12.93 -7.41
N ILE A 9 13.94 -14.04 -7.54
CA ILE A 9 14.52 -15.39 -7.73
C ILE A 9 15.30 -15.45 -9.03
N VAL A 10 14.73 -15.01 -10.15
CA VAL A 10 15.42 -15.03 -11.45
C VAL A 10 16.72 -14.23 -11.39
N LYS A 11 16.69 -13.04 -10.77
CA LYS A 11 17.90 -12.23 -10.56
C LYS A 11 18.92 -12.98 -9.71
N GLY A 12 18.52 -13.50 -8.54
CA GLY A 12 19.42 -14.23 -7.65
C GLY A 12 20.04 -15.47 -8.29
N LEU A 13 19.27 -16.24 -9.06
CA LEU A 13 19.77 -17.41 -9.79
C LEU A 13 20.79 -17.02 -10.87
N ARG A 14 20.55 -15.93 -11.60
CA ARG A 14 21.50 -15.42 -12.60
C ARG A 14 22.79 -14.92 -11.95
N ASP A 15 22.67 -14.16 -10.87
CA ASP A 15 23.81 -13.63 -10.11
C ASP A 15 24.64 -14.77 -9.50
N ALA A 16 24.00 -15.89 -9.12
CA ALA A 16 24.66 -17.11 -8.66
C ALA A 16 25.24 -17.99 -9.79
N GLY A 17 25.11 -17.60 -11.07
CA GLY A 17 25.69 -18.31 -12.20
C GLY A 17 24.87 -19.50 -12.70
N ALA A 18 23.55 -19.51 -12.52
CA ALA A 18 22.69 -20.54 -13.08
C ALA A 18 22.84 -20.64 -14.61
N ARG A 19 23.11 -21.85 -15.11
CA ARG A 19 23.37 -22.11 -16.54
C ARG A 19 22.16 -21.88 -17.44
N ARG A 20 20.96 -22.17 -16.90
CA ARG A 20 19.68 -22.06 -17.60
C ARG A 20 18.62 -21.70 -16.58
N VAL A 21 17.78 -20.71 -16.91
CA VAL A 21 16.65 -20.28 -16.09
C VAL A 21 15.43 -20.26 -16.99
N VAL A 22 14.34 -20.91 -16.53
CA VAL A 22 13.06 -20.97 -17.24
C VAL A 22 11.99 -20.41 -16.33
N VAL A 23 11.11 -19.56 -16.87
CA VAL A 23 10.00 -18.96 -16.16
C VAL A 23 8.68 -19.37 -16.79
N ILE A 24 7.88 -20.11 -16.03
CA ILE A 24 6.49 -20.41 -16.39
C ILE A 24 5.59 -19.32 -15.80
N ASN A 25 4.73 -18.70 -16.62
CA ASN A 25 3.84 -17.63 -16.18
C ASN A 25 2.52 -17.56 -16.95
N ARG A 26 1.45 -17.05 -16.30
CA ARG A 26 0.15 -16.81 -16.95
C ARG A 26 0.23 -15.79 -18.09
N SER A 27 0.96 -14.70 -17.87
CA SER A 27 1.27 -13.70 -18.90
C SER A 27 2.70 -13.92 -19.37
N VAL A 28 2.88 -14.54 -20.53
CA VAL A 28 4.21 -14.93 -21.03
C VAL A 28 5.08 -13.70 -21.27
N GLU A 29 4.48 -12.59 -21.67
CA GLU A 29 5.15 -11.31 -21.94
C GLU A 29 5.91 -10.82 -20.69
N LYS A 30 5.25 -10.88 -19.52
CA LYS A 30 5.86 -10.49 -18.24
C LYS A 30 7.08 -11.33 -17.86
N ALA A 31 7.13 -12.58 -18.32
CA ALA A 31 8.26 -13.48 -18.11
C ALA A 31 9.36 -13.27 -19.15
N ALA A 32 8.99 -12.99 -20.40
CA ALA A 32 9.93 -12.68 -21.48
C ALA A 32 10.76 -11.41 -21.17
N ASP A 33 10.16 -10.41 -20.51
CA ASP A 33 10.85 -9.19 -20.05
C ASP A 33 12.03 -9.45 -19.10
N LEU A 34 12.14 -10.66 -18.54
CA LEU A 34 13.23 -11.03 -17.62
C LEU A 34 14.50 -11.49 -18.36
N GLY A 35 14.44 -11.61 -19.69
CA GLY A 35 15.58 -12.02 -20.52
C GLY A 35 15.98 -13.48 -20.28
N VAL A 36 15.00 -14.34 -19.99
CA VAL A 36 15.15 -15.78 -19.76
C VAL A 36 14.10 -16.55 -20.57
N GLU A 37 14.24 -17.86 -20.68
CA GLU A 37 13.24 -18.69 -21.35
C GLU A 37 11.88 -18.55 -20.65
N ALA A 38 10.83 -18.27 -21.42
CA ALA A 38 9.49 -18.01 -20.90
C ALA A 38 8.47 -18.96 -21.52
N TRP A 39 7.70 -19.66 -20.67
CA TRP A 39 6.66 -20.59 -21.11
C TRP A 39 5.29 -20.19 -20.55
N PRO A 40 4.19 -20.45 -21.29
CA PRO A 40 2.85 -20.27 -20.75
C PRO A 40 2.58 -21.25 -19.61
N LEU A 41 1.84 -20.80 -18.60
CA LEU A 41 1.41 -21.67 -17.50
C LEU A 41 0.35 -22.66 -17.99
N THR A 42 0.80 -23.88 -18.28
CA THR A 42 -0.03 -25.05 -18.59
C THR A 42 0.52 -26.27 -17.85
N THR A 43 -0.30 -27.30 -17.68
CA THR A 43 0.10 -28.55 -17.02
C THR A 43 1.29 -29.19 -17.73
N GLU A 44 1.29 -29.18 -19.06
CA GLU A 44 2.34 -29.77 -19.88
C GLU A 44 3.68 -29.04 -19.67
N ASN A 45 3.67 -27.71 -19.58
CA ASN A 45 4.88 -26.93 -19.33
C ASN A 45 5.37 -27.09 -17.89
N VAL A 46 4.47 -27.24 -16.92
CA VAL A 46 4.83 -27.57 -15.54
C VAL A 46 5.53 -28.94 -15.49
N GLU A 47 4.94 -29.97 -16.09
CA GLU A 47 5.58 -31.30 -16.15
C GLU A 47 6.91 -31.27 -16.90
N ARG A 48 6.99 -30.55 -18.02
CA ARG A 48 8.22 -30.34 -18.77
C ARG A 48 9.30 -29.71 -17.89
N CYS A 49 8.95 -28.71 -17.09
CA CYS A 49 9.89 -28.09 -16.16
C CYS A 49 10.39 -29.08 -15.10
N LEU A 50 9.52 -29.92 -14.55
CA LEU A 50 9.90 -30.98 -13.60
C LEU A 50 10.85 -32.04 -14.23
N ARG A 51 10.73 -32.29 -15.54
CA ARG A 51 11.63 -33.20 -16.28
C ARG A 51 12.95 -32.54 -16.70
N GLU A 52 12.98 -31.24 -16.95
CA GLU A 52 14.16 -30.56 -17.49
C GLU A 52 15.03 -29.86 -16.42
N CYS A 53 14.45 -29.45 -15.29
CA CYS A 53 15.11 -28.61 -14.29
C CYS A 53 15.54 -29.41 -13.05
N ASP A 54 16.69 -29.07 -12.47
CA ASP A 54 17.17 -29.70 -11.24
C ASP A 54 16.49 -29.12 -9.98
N VAL A 55 16.10 -27.84 -10.03
CA VAL A 55 15.43 -27.12 -8.94
C VAL A 55 14.26 -26.32 -9.50
N VAL A 56 13.11 -26.36 -8.84
CA VAL A 56 11.90 -25.62 -9.24
C VAL A 56 11.46 -24.69 -8.12
N PHE A 57 11.19 -23.42 -8.46
CA PHE A 57 10.63 -22.44 -7.54
C PHE A 57 9.18 -22.16 -7.91
N THR A 58 8.25 -22.30 -6.96
CA THR A 58 6.85 -21.90 -7.14
C THR A 58 6.56 -20.62 -6.35
N ALA A 59 5.93 -19.67 -7.02
CA ALA A 59 5.60 -18.34 -6.46
C ALA A 59 4.38 -17.78 -7.21
N LEU A 60 3.28 -18.52 -7.14
CA LEU A 60 2.00 -18.23 -7.80
C LEU A 60 0.93 -17.93 -6.74
N SER A 61 0.04 -17.00 -7.05
CA SER A 61 -1.18 -16.77 -6.28
C SER A 61 -2.30 -17.59 -6.90
N VAL A 62 -2.45 -18.83 -6.42
CA VAL A 62 -3.45 -19.81 -6.85
C VAL A 62 -4.07 -20.47 -5.64
N PHE A 63 -5.34 -20.88 -5.74
CA PHE A 63 -6.04 -21.58 -4.66
C PHE A 63 -5.78 -23.08 -4.69
N GLU A 64 -5.60 -23.66 -5.88
CA GLU A 64 -5.27 -25.06 -6.07
C GLU A 64 -3.79 -25.24 -6.40
N PRO A 65 -3.13 -26.30 -5.90
CA PRO A 65 -1.76 -26.62 -6.27
C PRO A 65 -1.60 -26.83 -7.78
N VAL A 66 -0.61 -26.18 -8.38
CA VAL A 66 -0.26 -26.37 -9.80
C VAL A 66 0.65 -27.59 -10.02
N ILE A 67 1.34 -28.04 -8.98
CA ILE A 67 2.12 -29.28 -8.97
C ILE A 67 1.38 -30.27 -8.09
N ALA A 68 0.53 -31.09 -8.72
CA ALA A 68 -0.26 -32.12 -8.03
C ALA A 68 0.45 -33.48 -7.99
N SER A 69 1.40 -33.71 -8.89
CA SER A 69 2.18 -34.95 -9.00
C SER A 69 3.57 -34.66 -9.58
N VAL A 70 4.47 -35.63 -9.47
CA VAL A 70 5.80 -35.60 -10.07
C VAL A 70 5.90 -36.73 -11.09
N PRO A 71 6.27 -36.47 -12.36
CA PRO A 71 6.50 -37.52 -13.35
C PRO A 71 7.53 -38.55 -12.89
N GLN A 72 7.39 -39.81 -13.31
CA GLN A 72 8.35 -40.87 -12.96
C GLN A 72 9.77 -40.60 -13.49
N ASP A 73 9.86 -39.91 -14.62
CA ASP A 73 11.09 -39.49 -15.28
C ASP A 73 11.53 -38.07 -14.89
N ALA A 74 11.00 -37.53 -13.80
CA ALA A 74 11.35 -36.18 -13.35
C ALA A 74 12.82 -36.08 -12.96
N ARG A 75 13.43 -34.95 -13.35
CA ARG A 75 14.82 -34.61 -13.02
C ARG A 75 14.92 -33.74 -11.77
N VAL A 76 13.84 -33.05 -11.42
CA VAL A 76 13.79 -32.15 -10.26
C VAL A 76 14.18 -32.87 -8.98
N LYS A 77 15.08 -32.26 -8.22
CA LYS A 77 15.60 -32.78 -6.95
C LYS A 77 15.03 -32.01 -5.77
N LEU A 78 14.69 -30.74 -5.99
CA LEU A 78 14.20 -29.83 -4.96
C LEU A 78 13.13 -28.91 -5.55
N ILE A 79 12.02 -28.77 -4.82
CA ILE A 79 11.01 -27.76 -5.08
C ILE A 79 10.98 -26.78 -3.91
N VAL A 80 11.10 -25.48 -4.21
CA VAL A 80 10.97 -24.42 -3.22
C VAL A 80 9.61 -23.75 -3.40
N ASP A 81 8.69 -24.02 -2.48
CA ASP A 81 7.31 -23.52 -2.53
C ASP A 81 7.13 -22.23 -1.72
N LEU A 82 7.02 -21.13 -2.45
CA LEU A 82 6.80 -19.78 -1.91
C LEU A 82 5.37 -19.29 -2.13
N GLY A 83 4.46 -20.18 -2.54
CA GLY A 83 3.04 -19.87 -2.73
C GLY A 83 2.27 -19.82 -1.41
N MET A 84 1.33 -18.87 -1.30
CA MET A 84 0.34 -18.81 -0.23
C MET A 84 -1.05 -18.47 -0.81
N PRO A 85 -1.99 -19.42 -0.92
CA PRO A 85 -1.89 -20.86 -0.60
C PRO A 85 -0.80 -21.62 -1.38
N ARG A 86 -0.43 -22.81 -0.87
CA ARG A 86 0.65 -23.64 -1.43
C ARG A 86 0.43 -23.97 -2.90
N ASN A 87 1.51 -23.92 -3.68
CA ASN A 87 1.46 -24.25 -5.11
C ASN A 87 1.74 -25.73 -5.39
N VAL A 88 2.21 -26.45 -4.37
CA VAL A 88 2.65 -27.85 -4.46
C VAL A 88 1.79 -28.69 -3.52
N ALA A 89 1.24 -29.79 -4.05
CA ALA A 89 0.47 -30.75 -3.25
C ALA A 89 1.37 -31.43 -2.20
N PRO A 90 0.82 -31.84 -1.05
CA PRO A 90 1.58 -32.59 -0.04
C PRO A 90 1.89 -34.02 -0.52
N GLY A 91 2.94 -34.64 0.05
CA GLY A 91 3.23 -36.07 -0.15
C GLY A 91 3.88 -36.44 -1.50
N LEU A 92 4.44 -35.46 -2.21
CA LEU A 92 5.17 -35.73 -3.44
C LEU A 92 6.51 -36.46 -3.17
N PRO A 93 6.97 -37.31 -4.09
CA PRO A 93 8.23 -38.07 -3.94
C PRO A 93 9.48 -37.22 -4.22
N VAL A 94 9.45 -35.92 -3.89
CA VAL A 94 10.53 -34.95 -4.09
C VAL A 94 10.60 -34.07 -2.85
N GLU A 95 11.80 -33.64 -2.48
CA GLU A 95 11.99 -32.69 -1.39
C GLU A 95 11.31 -31.35 -1.72
N VAL A 96 10.41 -30.91 -0.83
CA VAL A 96 9.70 -29.64 -0.96
C VAL A 96 10.04 -28.78 0.25
N VAL A 97 10.73 -27.67 0.01
CA VAL A 97 11.04 -26.66 1.03
C VAL A 97 10.00 -25.55 0.95
N THR A 98 9.31 -25.25 2.05
CA THR A 98 8.27 -24.21 2.07
C THR A 98 8.80 -22.86 2.56
N ILE A 99 8.00 -21.81 2.34
CA ILE A 99 8.30 -20.48 2.88
C ILE A 99 8.44 -20.48 4.40
N GLU A 100 7.70 -21.31 5.13
CA GLU A 100 7.80 -21.44 6.60
C GLU A 100 9.16 -22.01 7.01
N GLU A 101 9.66 -23.03 6.32
CA GLU A 101 10.96 -23.64 6.61
C GLU A 101 12.11 -22.68 6.32
N LEU A 102 11.96 -21.81 5.31
CA LEU A 102 12.92 -20.77 4.99
C LEU A 102 12.96 -19.62 6.01
N ARG A 103 11.93 -19.45 6.87
CA ARG A 103 11.89 -18.36 7.86
C ARG A 103 13.05 -18.43 8.85
N GLY A 104 13.37 -19.62 9.36
CA GLY A 104 14.46 -19.79 10.31
C GLY A 104 15.82 -19.37 9.72
N LEU A 105 16.07 -19.74 8.46
CA LEU A 105 17.28 -19.33 7.74
C LEU A 105 17.29 -17.82 7.46
N ALA A 106 16.14 -17.25 7.07
CA ALA A 106 16.01 -15.82 6.87
C ALA A 106 16.27 -15.02 8.15
N ASP A 107 15.83 -15.51 9.31
CA ASP A 107 16.09 -14.88 10.61
C ASP A 107 17.59 -14.85 10.93
N GLU A 108 18.33 -15.92 10.63
CA GLU A 108 19.79 -15.93 10.79
C GLU A 108 20.50 -14.92 9.87
N PHE A 109 20.11 -14.85 8.60
CA PHE A 109 20.64 -13.82 7.70
C PHE A 109 20.27 -12.40 8.17
N ASN A 110 19.08 -12.22 8.74
CA ASN A 110 18.62 -10.93 9.26
C ASN A 110 19.32 -10.50 10.55
N LYS A 111 19.87 -11.42 11.35
CA LYS A 111 20.70 -11.07 12.53
C LYS A 111 21.90 -10.18 12.16
N SER A 112 22.45 -10.33 10.96
CA SER A 112 23.52 -9.45 10.46
C SER A 112 23.08 -7.99 10.24
N ARG A 113 21.76 -7.72 10.27
CA ARG A 113 21.14 -6.40 10.04
C ARG A 113 20.41 -5.85 11.27
N ILE A 114 20.69 -6.36 12.46
CA ILE A 114 20.03 -5.93 13.71
C ILE A 114 20.08 -4.41 13.91
N GLU A 115 21.20 -3.76 13.58
CA GLU A 115 21.31 -2.31 13.72
C GLU A 115 20.37 -1.55 12.78
N ALA A 116 20.18 -2.05 11.54
CA ALA A 116 19.24 -1.48 10.59
C ALA A 116 17.79 -1.70 11.03
N VAL A 117 17.48 -2.85 11.63
CA VAL A 117 16.16 -3.13 12.23
C VAL A 117 15.86 -2.14 13.35
N ARG A 118 16.79 -1.96 14.29
CA ARG A 118 16.65 -0.99 15.40
C ARG A 118 16.51 0.45 14.91
N ALA A 119 17.18 0.80 13.82
CA ALA A 119 17.02 2.12 13.21
C ALA A 119 15.61 2.29 12.63
N ALA A 120 15.08 1.28 11.95
CA ALA A 120 13.71 1.29 11.43
C ALA A 120 12.65 1.33 12.54
N GLU A 121 12.85 0.57 13.63
CA GLU A 121 11.94 0.57 14.79
C GLU A 121 11.83 1.96 15.43
N ARG A 122 12.96 2.67 15.60
CA ARG A 122 12.95 4.05 16.12
C ARG A 122 12.13 5.00 15.24
N ILE A 123 12.27 4.91 13.92
CA ILE A 123 11.46 5.71 12.99
C ILE A 123 9.98 5.42 13.17
N VAL A 124 9.60 4.14 13.30
CA VAL A 124 8.21 3.74 13.52
C VAL A 124 7.68 4.27 14.85
N GLU A 125 8.45 4.18 15.93
CA GLU A 125 8.07 4.71 17.25
C GLU A 125 7.87 6.23 17.23
N GLU A 126 8.77 6.97 16.58
CA GLU A 126 8.66 8.42 16.40
C GLU A 126 7.38 8.79 15.62
N GLU A 127 7.09 8.09 14.52
CA GLU A 127 5.88 8.33 13.72
C GLU A 127 4.59 7.95 14.46
N ILE A 128 4.59 6.84 15.22
CA ILE A 128 3.45 6.46 16.07
C ILE A 128 3.20 7.52 17.13
N GLY A 129 4.25 8.08 17.75
CA GLY A 129 4.12 9.17 18.71
C GLY A 129 3.46 10.42 18.13
N MET A 130 3.67 10.66 16.83
CA MET A 130 3.06 11.80 16.12
C MET A 130 1.68 11.50 15.52
N LEU A 131 1.32 10.22 15.37
CA LEU A 131 0.07 9.79 14.73
C LEU A 131 -1.16 10.39 15.40
N GLU A 132 -1.22 10.38 16.73
CA GLU A 132 -2.37 10.93 17.46
C GLU A 132 -2.55 12.43 17.18
N VAL A 133 -1.46 13.19 17.13
CA VAL A 133 -1.48 14.62 16.81
C VAL A 133 -1.98 14.85 15.39
N TYR A 134 -1.55 14.04 14.42
CA TYR A 134 -2.04 14.11 13.04
C TYR A 134 -3.53 13.79 12.94
N LEU A 135 -4.00 12.74 13.62
CA LEU A 135 -5.41 12.36 13.63
C LEU A 135 -6.29 13.45 14.26
N ARG A 136 -5.85 14.07 15.36
CA ARG A 136 -6.57 15.19 15.99
C ARG A 136 -6.67 16.41 15.06
N ARG A 137 -5.59 16.77 14.37
CA ARG A 137 -5.60 17.85 13.36
C ARG A 137 -6.54 17.54 12.21
N ARG A 138 -6.53 16.29 11.71
CA ARG A 138 -7.40 15.84 10.63
C ARG A 138 -8.87 15.87 11.03
N TRP A 139 -9.18 15.38 12.22
CA TRP A 139 -10.52 15.44 12.79
C TRP A 139 -11.04 16.89 12.88
N ALA A 140 -10.19 17.84 13.26
CA ALA A 140 -10.57 19.25 13.28
C ALA A 140 -10.85 19.83 11.87
N GLU A 141 -10.10 19.40 10.84
CA GLU A 141 -10.40 19.75 9.44
C GLU A 141 -11.77 19.23 9.02
N GLU A 142 -12.10 17.98 9.36
CA GLU A 142 -13.40 17.37 9.07
C GLU A 142 -14.54 18.08 9.80
N LEU A 143 -14.34 18.43 11.07
CA LEU A 143 -15.31 19.19 11.86
C LEU A 143 -15.58 20.59 11.26
N LEU A 144 -14.56 21.23 10.69
CA LEU A 144 -14.65 22.55 10.07
C LEU A 144 -15.20 22.54 8.63
N ALA A 145 -15.14 21.41 7.93
CA ALA A 145 -15.43 21.34 6.51
C ALA A 145 -16.81 21.93 6.13
N PRO A 146 -17.92 21.60 6.82
CA PRO A 146 -19.24 22.17 6.47
C PRO A 146 -19.29 23.69 6.62
N LEU A 147 -18.61 24.23 7.63
CA LEU A 147 -18.56 25.66 7.89
C LEU A 147 -17.72 26.40 6.84
N LEU A 148 -16.59 25.80 6.42
CA LEU A 148 -15.73 26.34 5.36
C LEU A 148 -16.44 26.32 4.01
N GLU A 149 -17.10 25.22 3.65
CA GLU A 149 -17.91 25.12 2.44
C GLU A 149 -18.96 26.22 2.39
N HIS A 150 -19.64 26.44 3.51
CA HIS A 150 -20.62 27.50 3.63
C HIS A 150 -20.00 28.90 3.41
N TRP A 151 -18.93 29.25 4.13
CA TRP A 151 -18.30 30.56 4.00
C TRP A 151 -17.74 30.83 2.61
N ILE A 152 -17.16 29.81 1.97
CA ILE A 152 -16.70 29.88 0.57
C ILE A 152 -17.90 30.07 -0.36
N GLY A 153 -19.02 29.41 -0.09
CA GLY A 153 -20.29 29.60 -0.81
C GLY A 153 -20.77 31.04 -0.77
N VAL A 154 -20.80 31.66 0.41
CA VAL A 154 -21.17 33.08 0.58
C VAL A 154 -20.21 34.00 -0.17
N ALA A 155 -18.90 33.80 -0.01
CA ALA A 155 -17.90 34.61 -0.72
C ALA A 155 -18.07 34.52 -2.25
N ARG A 156 -18.35 33.33 -2.77
CA ARG A 156 -18.65 33.12 -4.19
C ARG A 156 -19.92 33.83 -4.62
N GLU A 157 -21.00 33.72 -3.84
CA GLU A 157 -22.27 34.39 -4.14
C GLU A 157 -22.11 35.92 -4.17
N GLU A 158 -21.50 36.50 -3.16
CA GLU A 158 -21.26 37.95 -3.08
C GLU A 158 -20.34 38.44 -4.20
N GLY A 159 -19.31 37.66 -4.52
CA GLY A 159 -18.44 37.96 -5.66
C GLY A 159 -19.16 37.94 -7.01
N ARG A 160 -20.11 37.01 -7.20
CA ARG A 160 -20.99 37.00 -8.39
C ARG A 160 -21.93 38.19 -8.42
N ARG A 161 -22.54 38.56 -7.30
CA ARG A 161 -23.41 39.75 -7.17
C ARG A 161 -22.65 41.05 -7.48
N ALA A 162 -21.38 41.13 -7.13
CA ALA A 162 -20.52 42.28 -7.37
C ALA A 162 -19.96 42.41 -8.80
N GLY A 163 -20.34 41.50 -9.72
CA GLY A 163 -19.93 41.54 -11.13
C GLY A 163 -19.21 40.30 -11.65
N GLY A 164 -19.01 39.28 -10.81
CA GLY A 164 -18.38 38.01 -11.20
C GLY A 164 -16.91 38.16 -11.60
N GLY A 165 -16.35 37.14 -12.25
CA GLY A 165 -14.98 37.14 -12.75
C GLY A 165 -13.95 37.53 -11.67
N LEU A 166 -13.30 38.67 -11.84
CA LEU A 166 -12.31 39.20 -10.88
C LEU A 166 -12.91 39.49 -9.50
N ALA A 167 -14.18 39.92 -9.41
CA ALA A 167 -14.84 40.18 -8.13
C ALA A 167 -15.05 38.89 -7.33
N GLU A 168 -15.39 37.78 -8.00
CA GLU A 168 -15.47 36.45 -7.37
C GLU A 168 -14.11 35.98 -6.86
N VAL A 169 -13.06 36.13 -7.66
CA VAL A 169 -11.69 35.79 -7.25
C VAL A 169 -11.25 36.62 -6.04
N ALA A 170 -11.54 37.92 -6.03
CA ALA A 170 -11.21 38.81 -4.91
C ALA A 170 -11.96 38.44 -3.62
N ALA A 171 -13.25 38.09 -3.71
CA ALA A 171 -14.05 37.65 -2.57
C ALA A 171 -13.53 36.34 -1.98
N LEU A 172 -13.23 35.34 -2.82
CA LEU A 172 -12.64 34.07 -2.39
C LEU A 172 -11.26 34.25 -1.77
N SER A 173 -10.41 35.11 -2.36
CA SER A 173 -9.10 35.44 -1.81
C SER A 173 -9.20 36.09 -0.43
N THR A 174 -10.15 37.02 -0.27
CA THR A 174 -10.42 37.68 1.02
C THR A 174 -10.89 36.68 2.06
N ALA A 175 -11.86 35.82 1.73
CA ALA A 175 -12.34 34.77 2.62
C ALA A 175 -11.19 33.84 3.04
N LYS A 176 -10.36 33.38 2.10
CA LYS A 176 -9.19 32.56 2.43
C LYS A 176 -8.23 33.28 3.37
N ARG A 177 -7.89 34.54 3.11
CA ARG A 177 -6.95 35.32 3.94
C ARG A 177 -7.47 35.53 5.36
N THR A 178 -8.78 35.73 5.51
CA THR A 178 -9.43 35.95 6.81
C THR A 178 -9.60 34.64 7.59
N LEU A 179 -9.96 33.55 6.91
CA LEU A 179 -10.34 32.30 7.56
C LEU A 179 -9.16 31.35 7.80
N LEU A 180 -8.13 31.38 6.95
CA LEU A 180 -6.98 30.47 7.08
C LEU A 180 -6.27 30.56 8.44
N PRO A 181 -6.03 31.75 9.03
CA PRO A 181 -5.47 31.85 10.37
C PRO A 181 -6.33 31.14 11.42
N LEU A 182 -7.66 31.27 11.33
CA LEU A 182 -8.61 30.62 12.24
C LEU A 182 -8.60 29.10 12.08
N VAL A 183 -8.60 28.61 10.84
CA VAL A 183 -8.50 27.16 10.55
C VAL A 183 -7.21 26.58 11.11
N ASN A 184 -6.08 27.24 10.88
CA ASN A 184 -4.79 26.80 11.42
C ASN A 184 -4.78 26.82 12.95
N TYR A 185 -5.34 27.86 13.57
CA TYR A 185 -5.47 27.92 15.02
C TYR A 185 -6.30 26.76 15.58
N ILE A 186 -7.44 26.44 14.98
CA ILE A 186 -8.31 25.33 15.42
C ILE A 186 -7.61 23.98 15.26
N LYS A 187 -6.84 23.78 14.19
CA LYS A 187 -6.01 22.57 14.01
C LYS A 187 -4.94 22.45 15.10
N GLU A 188 -4.23 23.53 15.40
CA GLU A 188 -3.23 23.55 16.47
C GLU A 188 -3.85 23.37 17.85
N LEU A 189 -5.06 23.89 18.05
CA LEU A 189 -5.83 23.71 19.28
C LEU A 189 -6.24 22.24 19.43
N ALA A 190 -6.76 21.62 18.37
CA ALA A 190 -7.17 20.21 18.38
C ALA A 190 -6.02 19.26 18.69
N ALA A 191 -4.81 19.56 18.22
CA ALA A 191 -3.62 18.80 18.59
C ALA A 191 -3.41 18.74 20.11
N ARG A 192 -3.71 19.83 20.83
CA ARG A 192 -3.48 19.98 22.28
C ARG A 192 -4.71 19.61 23.13
N SER A 193 -5.89 20.10 22.75
CA SER A 193 -7.19 19.77 23.34
C SER A 193 -8.25 19.66 22.24
N PRO A 194 -8.65 18.42 21.89
CA PRO A 194 -9.77 18.17 21.00
C PRO A 194 -11.08 18.81 21.50
N GLU A 195 -11.32 18.81 22.81
CA GLU A 195 -12.56 19.34 23.41
C GLU A 195 -12.68 20.85 23.19
N ASP A 196 -11.59 21.59 23.36
CA ASP A 196 -11.56 23.04 23.10
C ASP A 196 -11.76 23.37 21.62
N ALA A 197 -11.15 22.59 20.73
CA ALA A 197 -11.38 22.74 19.30
C ALA A 197 -12.85 22.51 18.94
N CYS A 198 -13.48 21.46 19.50
CA CYS A 198 -14.90 21.18 19.29
C CYS A 198 -15.78 22.32 19.80
N ARG A 199 -15.52 22.82 21.02
CA ARG A 199 -16.22 23.97 21.59
C ARG A 199 -16.12 25.20 20.68
N LEU A 200 -14.92 25.52 20.20
CA LEU A 200 -14.70 26.68 19.33
C LEU A 200 -15.43 26.55 17.99
N VAL A 201 -15.37 25.38 17.35
CA VAL A 201 -16.14 25.15 16.11
C VAL A 201 -17.65 25.24 16.38
N GLY A 202 -18.11 24.70 17.50
CA GLY A 202 -19.50 24.82 17.95
C GLY A 202 -19.95 26.27 18.14
N LEU A 203 -19.11 27.12 18.74
CA LEU A 203 -19.37 28.55 18.88
C LEU A 203 -19.43 29.27 17.53
N LEU A 204 -18.50 28.99 16.63
CA LEU A 204 -18.49 29.56 15.28
C LEU A 204 -19.75 29.15 14.50
N GLY A 205 -20.16 27.89 14.61
CA GLY A 205 -21.42 27.40 14.05
C GLY A 205 -22.66 28.00 14.71
N GLY A 206 -22.62 28.23 16.02
CA GLY A 206 -23.72 28.80 16.80
C GLY A 206 -23.97 30.29 16.51
N VAL A 207 -22.90 31.10 16.51
CA VAL A 207 -22.93 32.50 16.06
C VAL A 207 -23.49 32.60 14.64
N TYR A 208 -23.14 31.63 13.79
CA TYR A 208 -23.62 31.59 12.42
C TYR A 208 -25.11 31.22 12.31
N LYS A 209 -25.58 30.15 12.99
CA LYS A 209 -27.00 29.77 13.02
C LYS A 209 -27.89 30.90 13.57
N ALA A 210 -27.43 31.59 14.61
CA ALA A 210 -28.17 32.71 15.21
C ALA A 210 -28.31 33.92 14.28
N ASN A 211 -27.29 34.23 13.47
CA ASN A 211 -27.26 35.44 12.63
C ASN A 211 -27.87 35.24 11.22
N TYR A 212 -27.89 34.02 10.68
CA TYR A 212 -28.27 33.79 9.27
C TYR A 212 -29.42 32.81 9.05
N LEU A 213 -29.84 32.03 10.06
CA LEU A 213 -31.01 31.12 9.96
C LEU A 213 -32.22 31.59 10.77
N ASN A 214 -32.02 32.41 11.82
CA ASN A 214 -33.13 33.01 12.59
C ASN A 214 -33.60 34.37 12.04
N GLY A 215 -32.92 34.93 11.04
CA GLY A 215 -33.42 36.05 10.24
C GLY A 215 -34.35 35.55 9.14
N ARG A 216 -35.57 35.16 9.51
CA ARG A 216 -36.66 35.05 8.53
C ARG A 216 -37.06 36.45 8.05
N PRO A 217 -37.43 36.66 6.78
CA PRO A 217 -38.55 37.56 6.49
C PRO A 217 -39.85 36.98 7.07
#